data_AF-A0A2J6TWW2-F1
#
_entry.id   AF-A0A2J6TWW2-F1
#
_cell.length_a   1.000
_cell.length_b   1.000
_cell.length_c   1.000
_cell.angle_alpha   90.00
_cell.angle_beta   90.00
_cell.angle_gamma   90.00
#
_symmetry.space_group_name_H-M   'P 1'
#
loop_
_entity.id
_entity.type
_entity.pdbx_description
1 polymer ?
#
loop_
_entity_poly.entity_id
_entity_poly.type
_entity_poly.pdbx_seq_one_letter_code
_entity_poly.pdbx_strand_id
1 'polypeptide(L)'
;FKVGNVFKILWAEPTGTNGTQLSDLEPVHSHSRKYKETFVHKIRRFVVVKCFTAHCVCLPIKTYGGQGTRKAGAQALHHAVIYSGKEVVDKGENLIKKAVRVEMSSPREKLDSASRINYARVYTIEYNVKVLFIGRVIKN
;
A
#
# COMPACT_ATOMS: atom_id res chain seq x y z
N PHE A 1 -7.46 -2.10 14.97
CA PHE A 1 -7.83 -1.58 13.64
C PHE A 1 -8.93 -0.53 13.78
N LYS A 2 -8.82 0.63 13.10
CA LYS A 2 -9.83 1.69 13.09
C LYS A 2 -9.85 2.37 11.71
N VAL A 3 -11.00 2.87 11.26
CA VAL A 3 -11.11 3.62 9.99
C VAL A 3 -10.14 4.81 9.97
N GLY A 4 -9.42 4.96 8.86
CA GLY A 4 -8.37 5.95 8.68
C GLY A 4 -6.99 5.53 9.19
N ASN A 5 -6.87 4.42 9.94
CA ASN A 5 -5.53 3.93 10.32
C ASN A 5 -4.75 3.48 9.09
N VAL A 6 -3.47 3.83 9.08
CA VAL A 6 -2.49 3.40 8.09
C VAL A 6 -1.55 2.40 8.73
N PHE A 7 -1.34 1.25 8.09
CA PHE A 7 -0.49 0.19 8.61
C PHE A 7 0.33 -0.49 7.52
N LYS A 8 1.39 -1.19 7.91
CA LYS A 8 2.18 -2.08 7.06
C LYS A 8 2.10 -3.52 7.53
N ILE A 9 2.15 -4.45 6.58
CA ILE A 9 2.01 -5.90 6.80
C ILE A 9 3.02 -6.65 5.91
N LEU A 10 3.62 -7.72 6.44
CA LEU A 10 4.38 -8.68 5.63
C LEU A 10 3.39 -9.54 4.84
N TRP A 11 3.47 -9.46 3.51
CA TRP A 11 2.50 -10.05 2.62
C TRP A 11 3.16 -11.06 1.68
N ALA A 12 2.64 -12.28 1.64
CA ALA A 12 3.02 -13.31 0.68
C ALA A 12 2.28 -13.10 -0.64
N GLU A 13 3.01 -12.98 -1.73
CA GLU A 13 2.46 -12.98 -3.08
C GLU A 13 2.82 -14.27 -3.81
N PRO A 14 1.84 -14.87 -4.51
CA PRO A 14 2.15 -15.94 -5.44
C PRO A 14 3.07 -15.40 -6.54
N THR A 15 4.07 -16.19 -6.90
CA THR A 15 4.99 -15.87 -8.00
C THR A 15 4.25 -16.14 -9.31
N GLY A 16 3.53 -15.14 -9.82
CA GLY A 16 2.93 -15.25 -11.16
C GLY A 16 4.02 -15.35 -12.24
N THR A 17 3.69 -15.94 -13.39
CA THR A 17 4.59 -16.07 -14.55
C THR A 17 5.17 -14.74 -15.04
N ASN A 18 4.46 -13.63 -14.78
CA ASN A 18 4.90 -12.25 -15.05
C ASN A 18 4.94 -11.41 -13.78
N GLY A 19 5.50 -11.96 -12.69
CA GLY A 19 5.57 -11.31 -11.39
C GLY A 19 6.08 -9.87 -11.51
N THR A 20 5.18 -8.89 -11.41
CA THR A 20 5.57 -7.48 -11.34
C THR A 20 6.38 -7.29 -10.07
N GLN A 21 7.71 -7.28 -10.24
CA GLN A 21 8.69 -6.79 -9.27
C GLN A 21 8.24 -5.40 -8.82
N LEU A 22 7.69 -5.33 -7.61
CA LEU A 22 7.01 -4.15 -7.07
C LEU A 22 7.51 -3.90 -5.64
N SER A 23 8.81 -3.60 -5.51
CA SER A 23 9.43 -2.85 -4.40
C SER A 23 10.96 -2.85 -4.53
N ASP A 24 11.62 -1.77 -4.10
CA ASP A 24 13.08 -1.57 -4.08
C ASP A 24 13.84 -2.42 -3.05
N LEU A 25 13.25 -3.52 -2.60
CA LEU A 25 13.87 -4.49 -1.70
C LEU A 25 13.87 -5.84 -2.39
N GLU A 26 15.03 -6.49 -2.42
CA GLU A 26 15.21 -7.85 -2.92
C GLU A 26 14.06 -8.75 -2.42
N PRO A 27 13.28 -9.36 -3.33
CA PRO A 27 12.24 -10.29 -2.97
C PRO A 27 12.82 -11.42 -2.10
N VAL A 28 12.38 -11.53 -0.84
CA VAL A 28 12.71 -12.70 -0.03
C VAL A 28 11.86 -13.85 -0.54
N HIS A 29 12.50 -14.75 -1.29
CA HIS A 29 11.87 -15.94 -1.83
C HIS A 29 11.72 -16.97 -0.71
N SER A 30 10.50 -17.47 -0.54
CA SER A 30 10.18 -18.56 0.39
C SER A 30 9.60 -19.74 -0.38
N HIS A 31 9.81 -20.95 0.16
CA HIS A 31 9.41 -22.18 -0.49
C HIS A 31 8.37 -22.92 0.37
N SER A 32 7.23 -23.22 -0.24
CA SER A 32 6.20 -24.04 0.38
C SER A 32 6.63 -25.50 0.30
N ARG A 33 6.98 -26.12 1.43
CA ARG A 33 7.34 -27.55 1.45
C ARG A 33 6.16 -28.45 1.04
N LYS A 34 4.94 -28.05 1.42
CA LYS A 34 3.72 -28.82 1.15
C LYS A 34 3.31 -28.74 -0.32
N TYR A 35 3.41 -27.56 -0.93
CA TYR A 35 2.92 -27.31 -2.28
C TYR A 35 4.04 -27.27 -3.33
N LYS A 36 5.31 -27.32 -2.91
CA LYS A 36 6.50 -27.21 -3.78
C LYS A 36 6.52 -25.93 -4.63
N GLU A 37 5.87 -24.88 -4.14
CA GLU A 37 5.78 -23.58 -4.81
C GLU A 37 6.68 -22.55 -4.15
N THR A 38 7.26 -21.66 -4.96
CA THR A 38 8.00 -20.48 -4.49
C THR A 38 7.08 -19.28 -4.43
N PHE A 39 7.17 -18.50 -3.36
CA PHE A 39 6.41 -17.27 -3.16
C PHE A 39 7.32 -16.16 -2.67
N VAL A 40 6.94 -14.93 -2.98
CA VAL A 40 7.68 -13.73 -2.60
C VAL A 40 6.97 -13.05 -1.45
N HIS A 41 7.72 -12.69 -0.42
CA HIS A 41 7.20 -11.81 0.63
C HIS A 41 7.63 -10.37 0.43
N LYS A 42 6.70 -9.43 0.61
CA LYS A 42 7.01 -8.00 0.66
C LYS A 42 6.17 -7.25 1.68
N ILE A 43 6.69 -6.11 2.12
CA ILE A 43 5.94 -5.20 2.98
C ILE A 43 4.93 -4.43 2.13
N ARG A 44 3.65 -4.59 2.44
CA ARG A 44 2.55 -3.79 1.86
C ARG A 44 2.01 -2.80 2.87
N ARG A 45 1.51 -1.67 2.39
CA ARG A 45 0.89 -0.62 3.20
C ARG A 45 -0.57 -0.45 2.83
N PHE A 46 -1.42 -0.17 3.82
CA PHE A 46 -2.86 -0.07 3.64
C PHE A 46 -3.47 1.05 4.50
N VAL A 47 -4.57 1.62 4.01
CA VAL A 47 -5.49 2.48 4.77
C VAL A 47 -6.77 1.72 5.06
N VAL A 48 -7.18 1.64 6.32
CA VAL A 48 -8.46 1.04 6.71
C VAL A 48 -9.61 1.96 6.31
N VAL A 49 -10.58 1.45 5.54
CA VAL A 49 -11.76 2.21 5.09
C VAL A 49 -13.07 1.73 5.70
N LYS A 50 -13.13 0.48 6.19
CA LYS A 50 -14.28 -0.05 6.92
C LYS A 50 -13.83 -1.12 7.91
N CYS A 51 -14.44 -1.16 9.09
CA CYS A 51 -14.18 -2.16 10.12
C CYS A 51 -15.39 -3.08 10.29
N PHE A 52 -15.13 -4.36 10.54
CA PHE A 52 -16.10 -5.37 10.96
C PHE A 52 -15.60 -6.06 12.23
N THR A 53 -16.32 -7.08 12.70
CA THR A 53 -16.02 -7.78 13.96
C THR A 53 -14.68 -8.51 13.95
N ALA A 54 -14.31 -9.17 12.84
CA ALA A 54 -13.11 -10.01 12.76
C ALA A 54 -12.08 -9.56 11.70
N HIS A 55 -12.46 -8.60 10.85
CA HIS A 55 -11.64 -8.13 9.75
C HIS A 55 -11.95 -6.66 9.42
N CYS A 56 -11.09 -6.04 8.61
CA CYS A 56 -11.37 -4.76 8.01
C CYS A 56 -11.25 -4.81 6.49
N VAL A 57 -11.87 -3.83 5.84
CA VAL A 57 -11.65 -3.53 4.42
C VAL A 57 -10.70 -2.35 4.32
N CYS A 58 -9.74 -2.45 3.41
CA CYS A 58 -8.66 -1.50 3.24
C CYS A 58 -8.33 -1.23 1.77
N LEU A 59 -7.72 -0.07 1.53
CA LEU A 59 -7.16 0.31 0.24
C LEU A 59 -5.62 0.29 0.29
N PRO A 60 -4.93 -0.24 -0.73
CA PRO A 60 -3.49 -0.34 -0.74
C PRO A 60 -2.86 1.01 -1.09
N ILE A 61 -1.68 1.23 -0.52
CA ILE A 61 -0.77 2.30 -0.90
C ILE A 61 0.34 1.68 -1.75
N LYS A 62 0.58 2.24 -2.94
CA LYS A 62 1.59 1.76 -3.88
C LYS A 62 2.45 2.91 -4.38
N THR A 63 3.74 2.62 -4.59
CA THR A 63 4.69 3.55 -5.23
C THR A 63 4.94 3.22 -6.69
N TYR A 64 4.51 2.05 -7.15
CA TYR A 64 4.74 1.55 -8.51
C TYR A 64 6.22 1.53 -8.92
N GLY A 65 7.10 1.15 -7.97
CA GLY A 65 8.56 1.20 -8.18
C GLY A 65 9.06 2.64 -8.28
N GLY A 66 8.58 3.51 -7.38
CA GLY A 66 8.94 4.93 -7.33
C GLY A 66 8.35 5.80 -8.45
N GLN A 67 7.49 5.25 -9.31
CA GLN A 67 6.98 5.95 -10.50
C GLN A 67 5.56 6.52 -10.34
N GLY A 68 4.88 6.25 -9.22
CA GLY A 68 3.50 6.68 -9.03
C GLY A 68 2.59 6.18 -10.17
N THR A 69 1.68 7.01 -10.65
CA THR A 69 0.81 6.66 -11.79
C THR A 69 1.46 6.83 -13.16
N ARG A 70 2.74 7.21 -13.25
CA ARG A 70 3.50 7.22 -14.51
C ARG A 70 3.89 5.81 -14.96
N LYS A 71 3.88 4.83 -14.05
CA LYS A 71 4.16 3.44 -14.40
C LYS A 71 3.15 2.93 -15.41
N ALA A 72 3.64 2.33 -16.51
CA ALA A 72 2.78 1.69 -17.50
C ALA A 72 1.77 0.74 -16.85
N GLY A 73 0.49 0.89 -17.20
CA GLY A 73 -0.63 0.13 -16.64
C GLY A 73 -1.24 0.69 -15.35
N ALA A 74 -0.62 1.69 -14.70
CA ALA A 74 -1.25 2.40 -13.59
C ALA A 74 -2.29 3.40 -14.13
N GLN A 75 -3.54 3.28 -13.68
CA GLN A 75 -4.64 4.13 -14.12
C GLN A 75 -4.81 5.33 -13.18
N ALA A 76 -4.37 6.53 -13.58
CA ALA A 76 -4.43 7.73 -12.74
C ALA A 76 -5.83 8.04 -12.18
N LEU A 77 -6.88 7.74 -12.96
CA LEU A 77 -8.28 7.90 -12.54
C LEU A 77 -8.62 7.11 -11.27
N HIS A 78 -7.95 5.99 -11.00
CA HIS A 78 -8.20 5.15 -9.82
C HIS A 78 -7.39 5.57 -8.59
N HIS A 79 -6.58 6.62 -8.68
CA HIS A 79 -5.61 6.96 -7.65
C HIS A 79 -5.79 8.37 -7.10
N ALA A 80 -5.30 8.58 -5.88
CA ALA A 80 -4.97 9.89 -5.34
C ALA A 80 -3.56 9.86 -4.76
N VAL A 81 -2.95 11.04 -4.63
CA VAL A 81 -1.76 11.22 -3.78
C VAL A 81 -2.13 10.86 -2.35
N ILE A 82 -1.27 10.07 -1.69
CA ILE A 82 -1.31 9.90 -0.24
C ILE A 82 0.07 10.22 0.30
N TYR A 83 0.14 11.17 1.23
CA TYR A 83 1.41 11.77 1.64
C TYR A 83 1.49 11.98 3.14
N SER A 84 2.73 12.04 3.63
CA SER A 84 3.07 12.46 4.99
C SER A 84 4.01 13.66 4.90
N GLY A 85 3.77 14.71 5.70
CA GLY A 85 4.54 15.95 5.62
C GLY A 85 4.06 16.87 4.50
N LYS A 86 4.96 17.26 3.57
CA LYS A 86 4.63 18.12 2.43
C LYS A 86 3.97 17.32 1.32
N GLU A 87 2.91 17.87 0.72
CA GLU A 87 2.28 17.29 -0.45
C GLU A 87 3.25 17.36 -1.65
N VAL A 88 3.47 16.22 -2.30
CA VAL A 88 4.28 16.11 -3.51
C VAL A 88 3.44 15.43 -4.56
N VAL A 89 3.13 16.17 -5.63
CA VAL A 89 2.52 15.63 -6.85
C VAL A 89 3.59 15.69 -7.91
N ASP A 90 3.99 14.53 -8.44
CA ASP A 90 5.00 14.49 -9.50
C ASP A 90 4.43 15.05 -10.81
N LYS A 91 5.22 15.89 -11.48
CA LYS A 91 4.89 16.43 -12.80
C LYS A 91 4.68 15.26 -13.77
N GLY A 92 3.50 15.21 -14.40
CA GLY A 92 3.13 14.18 -15.37
C GLY A 92 2.13 13.13 -14.87
N GLU A 93 1.69 13.19 -13.61
CA GLU A 93 0.58 12.39 -13.12
C GLU A 93 -0.76 13.14 -13.28
N ASN A 94 -1.68 12.61 -14.10
CA ASN A 94 -3.01 13.19 -14.32
C ASN A 94 -4.00 12.78 -13.20
N LEU A 95 -3.65 13.08 -11.95
CA LEU A 95 -4.48 12.75 -10.78
C LEU A 95 -5.56 13.81 -10.56
N ILE A 96 -6.82 13.37 -10.53
CA ILE A 96 -7.99 14.26 -10.32
C ILE A 96 -8.61 14.15 -8.93
N LYS A 97 -8.21 13.14 -8.14
CA LYS A 97 -8.77 12.88 -6.81
C LYS A 97 -8.00 13.67 -5.75
N LYS A 98 -8.73 14.19 -4.77
CA LYS A 98 -8.16 14.94 -3.64
C LYS A 98 -7.08 14.13 -2.92
N ALA A 99 -5.95 14.77 -2.65
CA ALA A 99 -4.85 14.17 -1.91
C ALA A 99 -5.26 13.83 -0.47
N VAL A 100 -4.68 12.76 0.06
CA VAL A 100 -4.95 12.22 1.39
C VAL A 100 -3.72 12.43 2.27
N ARG A 101 -3.86 13.26 3.30
CA ARG A 101 -2.78 13.51 4.26
C ARG A 101 -2.79 12.48 5.38
N VAL A 102 -1.61 11.99 5.74
CA VAL A 102 -1.38 11.06 6.84
C VAL A 102 -0.49 11.72 7.89
N GLU A 103 -0.95 11.67 9.13
CA GLU A 103 -0.12 11.93 10.31
C GLU A 103 0.60 10.63 10.70
N MET A 104 1.94 10.67 10.73
CA MET A 104 2.76 9.50 11.04
C MET A 104 2.84 9.28 12.55
N SER A 105 2.74 8.02 12.99
CA SER A 105 2.81 7.66 14.41
C SER A 105 4.23 7.74 15.00
N SER A 106 5.26 7.86 14.15
CA SER A 106 6.65 7.99 14.56
C SER A 106 7.46 8.76 13.50
N PRO A 107 8.46 9.57 13.90
CA PRO A 107 9.38 10.21 12.96
C PRO A 107 10.20 9.24 12.09
N ARG A 108 10.30 7.96 12.51
CA ARG A 108 11.02 6.92 11.75
C ARG A 108 10.19 6.38 10.58
N GLU A 109 8.89 6.61 10.57
CA GLU A 109 7.99 6.17 9.51
C GLU A 109 7.71 7.33 8.56
N LYS A 110 7.77 7.06 7.25
CA LYS A 110 7.39 8.02 6.20
C LYS A 110 6.70 7.31 5.05
N LEU A 111 5.86 8.05 4.35
CA LEU A 111 5.41 7.66 3.02
C LEU A 111 6.41 8.18 1.98
N ASP A 112 6.64 7.37 0.95
CA ASP A 112 7.42 7.76 -0.21
C ASP A 112 6.67 8.84 -1.02
N SER A 113 7.38 9.76 -1.68
CA SER A 113 6.76 10.83 -2.48
C SER A 113 5.91 10.29 -3.64
N ALA A 114 6.24 9.11 -4.17
CA ALA A 114 5.47 8.41 -5.19
C ALA A 114 4.29 7.60 -4.63
N SER A 115 4.00 7.69 -3.32
CA SER A 115 2.90 6.93 -2.70
C SER A 115 1.54 7.38 -3.24
N ARG A 116 0.79 6.42 -3.79
CA ARG A 116 -0.57 6.61 -4.29
C ARG A 116 -1.51 5.61 -3.63
N ILE A 117 -2.65 6.10 -3.14
CA ILE A 117 -3.73 5.23 -2.67
C ILE A 117 -4.55 4.79 -3.89
N ASN A 118 -4.82 3.49 -4.01
CA ASN A 118 -5.56 2.91 -5.13
C ASN A 118 -7.00 2.57 -4.70
N TYR A 119 -7.98 3.30 -5.25
CA TYR A 119 -9.40 3.11 -4.94
C TYR A 119 -10.05 1.94 -5.67
N ALA A 120 -9.43 1.42 -6.74
CA ALA A 120 -9.97 0.33 -7.54
C ALA A 120 -9.57 -1.07 -7.06
N ARG A 121 -8.67 -1.19 -6.07
CA ARG A 121 -8.27 -2.48 -5.51
C ARG A 121 -8.53 -2.55 -4.02
N VAL A 122 -9.63 -3.18 -3.66
CA VAL A 122 -10.07 -3.36 -2.27
C VAL A 122 -9.49 -4.65 -1.70
N TYR A 123 -9.05 -4.61 -0.44
CA TYR A 123 -8.52 -5.77 0.29
C TYR A 123 -9.29 -5.98 1.58
N THR A 124 -9.47 -7.24 1.97
CA THR A 124 -9.96 -7.65 3.28
C THR A 124 -8.79 -8.18 4.10
N ILE A 125 -8.62 -7.68 5.33
CA ILE A 125 -7.53 -8.06 6.24
C ILE A 125 -8.13 -8.51 7.56
N GLU A 126 -7.86 -9.74 7.97
CA GLU A 126 -8.24 -10.29 9.27
C GLU A 126 -7.43 -9.66 10.41
N TYR A 127 -8.01 -9.59 11.61
CA TYR A 127 -7.36 -8.95 12.76
C TYR A 127 -6.29 -9.82 13.45
N ASN A 128 -6.25 -11.11 13.15
CA ASN A 128 -5.29 -12.07 13.69
C ASN A 128 -3.89 -11.99 13.03
N VAL A 129 -3.70 -11.13 12.03
CA VAL A 129 -2.41 -10.96 11.35
C VAL A 129 -1.53 -9.91 12.04
N LYS A 130 -0.21 -10.13 12.01
CA LYS A 130 0.76 -9.17 12.56
C LYS A 130 0.88 -7.96 11.63
N VAL A 131 0.54 -6.78 12.14
CA VAL A 131 0.68 -5.50 11.44
C VAL A 131 1.44 -4.50 12.29
N LEU A 132 2.08 -3.53 11.64
CA LEU A 132 2.58 -2.32 12.31
C LEU A 132 1.74 -1.12 11.87
N PHE A 133 1.05 -0.48 12.82
CA PHE A 133 0.38 0.80 12.57
C PHE A 133 1.44 1.91 12.46
N ILE A 134 1.38 2.68 11.38
CA ILE A 134 2.40 3.69 11.05
C ILE A 134 1.84 5.11 10.98
N GLY A 135 0.52 5.27 11.00
CA GLY A 135 -0.10 6.59 10.97
C GLY A 135 -1.61 6.56 10.90
N ARG A 136 -2.20 7.73 10.70
CA ARG A 136 -3.64 7.92 10.54
C ARG A 136 -3.94 9.01 9.52
N VAL A 137 -4.94 8.78 8.68
CA VAL A 137 -5.48 9.81 7.78
C VAL A 137 -6.10 10.94 8.60
N ILE A 138 -5.72 12.17 8.28
CA ILE A 138 -6.24 13.38 8.91
C ILE A 138 -7.03 14.20 7.89
N LYS A 139 -7.96 15.02 8.40
CA LYS A 139 -8.73 15.94 7.55
C LYS A 139 -7.80 17.08 7.13
N ASN A 140 -7.76 17.34 5.83
CA ASN A 140 -7.18 18.56 5.26
C ASN A 140 -8.11 19.75 5.48
#